data_AF-A0A1Q7BDE1-F1
#
_entry.id   AF-A0A1Q7BDE1-F1
#
_cell.length_a   1.000
_cell.length_b   1.000
_cell.length_c   1.000
_cell.angle_alpha   90.00
_cell.angle_beta   90.00
_cell.angle_gamma   90.00
#
_symmetry.space_group_name_H-M   'P 1'
#
loop_
_entity.id
_entity.type
_entity.pdbx_description
1 polymer ?
#
loop_
_entity_poly.entity_id
_entity_poly.type
_entity_poly.pdbx_seq_one_letter_code
_entity_poly.pdbx_strand_id
1 'polypeptide(L)'
;MEHIGSVRFTSGGRTSQPRFSHLPLPYQFLLGPTNQSDHVRSSRGALRFSSRRQWRNWLARNHATKNEALLVIYKRAPKNAKFPSRGALEEALCYGWIDGWFKPLDNDRWLIRYTPRRKRSNWSKYNIATAWNLLNENRMTPAGVARLPKDVLEVWEKYRPHATVIVRVTQGRGIMFADGKNYLSIIKMPALAP
;
A
#
# COMPACT_ATOMS: atom_id res chain seq x y z
N MET A 1 -25.30 -68.16 -12.41
CA MET A 1 -24.90 -67.96 -13.82
C MET A 1 -24.34 -66.55 -13.89
N GLU A 2 -23.05 -66.38 -13.60
CA GLU A 2 -21.96 -66.34 -14.61
C GLU A 2 -22.05 -65.04 -15.45
N HIS A 3 -21.04 -64.18 -15.65
CA HIS A 3 -19.58 -64.29 -15.54
C HIS A 3 -18.96 -62.90 -15.32
N ILE A 4 -17.67 -62.95 -14.99
CA ILE A 4 -16.77 -61.91 -14.52
C ILE A 4 -16.17 -61.12 -15.71
N GLY A 5 -15.92 -59.81 -15.53
CA GLY A 5 -15.17 -58.99 -16.48
C GLY A 5 -14.37 -57.89 -15.78
N SER A 6 -13.13 -58.21 -15.44
CA SER A 6 -12.09 -57.30 -14.94
C SER A 6 -11.62 -56.33 -16.04
N VAL A 7 -11.11 -55.14 -15.66
CA VAL A 7 -9.73 -54.67 -15.98
C VAL A 7 -9.50 -53.15 -15.77
N ARG A 8 -8.55 -52.89 -14.85
CA ARG A 8 -7.47 -51.88 -14.77
C ARG A 8 -7.71 -50.39 -14.45
N PHE A 9 -7.08 -50.02 -13.33
CA PHE A 9 -6.50 -48.72 -13.01
C PHE A 9 -5.36 -48.32 -13.97
N THR A 10 -5.32 -47.04 -14.35
CA THR A 10 -4.07 -46.32 -14.63
C THR A 10 -4.12 -44.90 -14.08
N SER A 11 -3.04 -44.55 -13.39
CA SER A 11 -2.66 -43.25 -12.85
C SER A 11 -2.31 -42.23 -13.94
N GLY A 12 -2.35 -40.94 -13.61
CA GLY A 12 -1.65 -39.91 -14.40
C GLY A 12 -2.28 -38.54 -14.39
N GLY A 13 -2.07 -37.77 -13.31
CA GLY A 13 -2.40 -36.35 -13.28
C GLY A 13 -1.54 -35.54 -14.28
N ARG A 14 -2.14 -34.49 -14.85
CA ARG A 14 -1.38 -33.39 -15.45
C ARG A 14 -2.19 -32.10 -15.39
N THR A 15 -1.83 -31.27 -14.41
CA THR A 15 -2.27 -29.89 -14.23
C THR A 15 -1.68 -29.01 -15.33
N SER A 16 -2.52 -28.42 -16.15
CA SER A 16 -2.15 -27.48 -17.21
C SER A 16 -1.84 -26.11 -16.60
N GLN A 17 -0.55 -25.76 -16.49
CA GLN A 17 -0.13 -24.37 -16.29
C GLN A 17 -0.13 -23.62 -17.63
N PRO A 18 -0.56 -22.34 -17.69
CA PRO A 18 -0.40 -21.54 -18.89
C PRO A 18 1.05 -21.03 -19.03
N ARG A 19 1.63 -21.27 -20.21
CA ARG A 19 2.96 -20.81 -20.63
C ARG A 19 2.96 -19.30 -20.91
N PHE A 20 3.92 -18.57 -20.34
CA PHE A 20 4.29 -17.22 -20.76
C PHE A 20 5.43 -17.29 -21.76
N SER A 21 5.21 -16.81 -22.99
CA SER A 21 6.31 -16.56 -23.92
C SER A 21 5.93 -15.56 -25.02
N HIS A 22 6.80 -14.54 -25.16
CA HIS A 22 7.03 -13.64 -26.30
C HIS A 22 6.31 -12.29 -26.36
N LEU A 23 7.06 -11.22 -26.03
CA LEU A 23 6.89 -9.88 -26.58
C LEU A 23 8.26 -9.38 -27.10
N PRO A 24 8.37 -8.88 -28.33
CA PRO A 24 9.61 -8.30 -28.85
C PRO A 24 9.72 -6.79 -28.51
N LEU A 25 10.93 -6.35 -28.16
CA LEU A 25 11.38 -4.96 -28.28
C LEU A 25 12.35 -4.91 -29.48
N PRO A 26 12.36 -3.82 -30.28
CA PRO A 26 13.22 -2.69 -29.92
C PRO A 26 12.65 -1.33 -30.32
N TYR A 27 12.83 -0.31 -29.46
CA TYR A 27 12.89 1.06 -29.95
C TYR A 27 14.07 1.75 -29.28
N GLN A 28 15.13 1.84 -30.05
CA GLN A 28 16.37 2.52 -29.74
C GLN A 28 16.35 3.85 -30.49
N PHE A 29 16.77 4.92 -29.79
CA PHE A 29 17.12 6.25 -30.29
C PHE A 29 16.01 7.15 -30.85
N LEU A 30 15.75 8.24 -30.11
CA LEU A 30 15.51 9.58 -30.65
C LEU A 30 15.54 10.59 -29.50
N LEU A 31 16.72 11.06 -29.09
CA LEU A 31 16.91 12.38 -28.47
C LEU A 31 18.36 12.85 -28.69
N GLY A 32 18.53 13.89 -29.50
CA GLY A 32 19.76 14.68 -29.61
C GLY A 32 19.96 15.63 -28.41
N PRO A 33 21.09 16.33 -28.33
CA PRO A 33 21.55 16.94 -27.08
C PRO A 33 20.99 18.35 -26.89
N THR A 34 20.54 18.65 -25.68
CA THR A 34 20.47 20.02 -25.18
C THR A 34 21.26 20.11 -23.89
N ASN A 35 22.43 20.71 -24.02
CA ASN A 35 23.34 21.04 -22.94
C ASN A 35 22.87 22.34 -22.28
N GLN A 36 22.55 22.30 -20.98
CA GLN A 36 22.89 23.35 -20.02
C GLN A 36 22.51 22.89 -18.60
N SER A 37 23.52 22.27 -17.98
CA SER A 37 23.92 22.35 -16.57
C SER A 37 22.96 23.02 -15.57
N ASP A 38 22.21 22.17 -14.85
CA ASP A 38 21.82 22.36 -13.46
C ASP A 38 22.20 21.09 -12.68
N HIS A 39 23.42 21.06 -12.13
CA HIS A 39 23.86 19.98 -11.26
C HIS A 39 23.39 20.21 -9.82
N VAL A 40 22.17 19.76 -9.50
CA VAL A 40 21.82 19.34 -8.14
C VAL A 40 21.59 17.84 -8.16
N ARG A 41 22.52 17.09 -7.55
CA ARG A 41 22.55 15.61 -7.46
C ARG A 41 21.16 14.98 -7.35
N SER A 42 20.69 14.40 -8.45
CA SER A 42 19.62 13.39 -8.44
C SER A 42 20.11 12.18 -7.63
N SER A 43 19.55 11.97 -6.45
CA SER A 43 19.87 10.81 -5.62
C SER A 43 19.23 9.56 -6.24
N ARG A 44 20.07 8.64 -6.72
CA ARG A 44 19.75 7.31 -7.30
C ARG A 44 18.54 6.64 -6.63
N GLY A 45 17.43 6.45 -7.38
CA GLY A 45 16.32 5.57 -6.97
C GLY A 45 15.07 6.23 -6.39
N ALA A 46 14.99 7.57 -6.31
CA ALA A 46 13.77 8.25 -5.88
C ALA A 46 12.66 8.23 -6.95
N LEU A 47 11.48 7.72 -6.58
CA LEU A 47 10.27 7.65 -7.39
C LEU A 47 9.50 8.96 -7.35
N ARG A 48 8.97 9.37 -8.51
CA ARG A 48 8.11 10.55 -8.66
C ARG A 48 6.85 10.12 -9.39
N PHE A 49 5.69 10.47 -8.82
CA PHE A 49 4.39 10.18 -9.42
C PHE A 49 3.55 11.45 -9.46
N SER A 50 2.83 11.67 -10.55
CA SER A 50 1.92 12.82 -10.70
C SER A 50 0.50 12.52 -10.22
N SER A 51 0.21 11.27 -9.86
CA SER A 51 -1.11 10.85 -9.38
C SER A 51 -1.08 9.65 -8.44
N ARG A 52 -2.12 9.55 -7.60
CA ARG A 52 -2.42 8.39 -6.77
C ARG A 52 -2.44 7.08 -7.57
N ARG A 53 -3.01 7.11 -8.78
CA ARG A 53 -3.10 5.94 -9.67
C ARG A 53 -1.72 5.42 -10.08
N GLN A 54 -0.77 6.30 -10.42
CA GLN A 54 0.58 5.87 -10.79
C GLN A 54 1.31 5.20 -9.62
N TRP A 55 1.16 5.75 -8.40
CA TRP A 55 1.70 5.12 -7.21
C TRP A 55 1.07 3.75 -6.93
N ARG A 56 -0.27 3.65 -7.00
CA ARG A 56 -0.99 2.38 -6.87
C ARG A 56 -0.50 1.34 -7.87
N ASN A 57 -0.28 1.72 -9.13
CA ASN A 57 0.23 0.84 -10.18
C ASN A 57 1.68 0.40 -9.94
N TRP A 58 2.49 1.24 -9.30
CA TRP A 58 3.84 0.83 -8.88
C TRP A 58 3.76 -0.22 -7.77
N LEU A 59 2.95 0.03 -6.72
CA LEU A 59 2.75 -0.93 -5.63
C LEU A 59 2.20 -2.26 -6.13
N ALA A 60 1.21 -2.26 -7.01
CA ALA A 60 0.65 -3.47 -7.62
C ALA A 60 1.75 -4.38 -8.19
N ARG A 61 2.73 -3.81 -8.89
CA ARG A 61 3.83 -4.53 -9.54
C ARG A 61 4.98 -4.90 -8.62
N ASN A 62 5.16 -4.19 -7.49
CA ASN A 62 6.41 -4.22 -6.72
C ASN A 62 6.23 -4.60 -5.25
N HIS A 63 5.02 -4.59 -4.69
CA HIS A 63 4.78 -4.72 -3.25
C HIS A 63 5.31 -6.02 -2.63
N ALA A 64 5.40 -7.09 -3.45
CA ALA A 64 5.87 -8.40 -3.02
C ALA A 64 7.37 -8.62 -3.23
N THR A 65 8.04 -7.86 -4.10
CA THR A 65 9.43 -8.13 -4.51
C THR A 65 10.42 -7.04 -4.08
N LYS A 66 9.94 -5.83 -3.80
CA LYS A 66 10.78 -4.71 -3.35
C LYS A 66 10.73 -4.58 -1.83
N ASN A 67 11.87 -4.27 -1.24
CA ASN A 67 12.00 -4.06 0.20
C ASN A 67 11.76 -2.62 0.61
N GLU A 68 11.84 -1.68 -0.32
CA GLU A 68 11.58 -0.26 -0.07
C GLU A 68 11.22 0.51 -1.35
N ALA A 69 10.69 1.72 -1.14
CA ALA A 69 10.45 2.73 -2.14
C ALA A 69 10.75 4.11 -1.55
N LEU A 70 11.54 4.92 -2.25
CA LEU A 70 11.79 6.31 -1.87
C LEU A 70 10.89 7.20 -2.72
N LEU A 71 9.87 7.82 -2.13
CA LEU A 71 8.85 8.56 -2.85
C LEU A 71 8.99 10.07 -2.60
N VAL A 72 9.04 10.85 -3.67
CA VAL A 72 9.04 12.32 -3.60
C VAL A 72 7.62 12.83 -3.45
N ILE A 73 7.38 13.63 -2.42
CA ILE A 73 6.08 14.26 -2.13
C ILE A 73 6.28 15.77 -1.98
N TYR A 74 5.38 16.59 -2.53
CA TYR A 74 5.45 18.04 -2.37
C TYR A 74 4.95 18.46 -0.97
N LYS A 75 5.67 19.39 -0.31
CA LYS A 75 5.36 19.90 1.04
C LYS A 75 4.03 20.65 1.06
N ARG A 76 3.81 21.46 0.04
CA ARG A 76 2.54 22.10 -0.28
C ARG A 76 2.12 21.53 -1.61
N ALA A 77 0.85 21.21 -1.81
CA ALA A 77 0.39 20.90 -3.14
C ALA A 77 0.56 22.19 -3.99
N PRO A 78 1.47 22.27 -4.98
CA PRO A 78 1.32 23.30 -6.00
C PRO A 78 -0.10 23.21 -6.59
N LYS A 79 -0.60 24.29 -7.19
CA LYS A 79 -1.94 24.32 -7.79
C LYS A 79 -2.25 23.10 -8.70
N ASN A 80 -1.21 22.42 -9.19
CA ASN A 80 -1.26 21.23 -10.05
C ASN A 80 -0.80 19.91 -9.41
N ALA A 81 -0.34 19.87 -8.15
CA ALA A 81 0.03 18.60 -7.51
C ALA A 81 -1.21 17.85 -7.04
N LYS A 82 -1.54 16.78 -7.76
CA LYS A 82 -2.71 15.92 -7.47
C LYS A 82 -2.41 14.78 -6.49
N PHE A 83 -1.20 14.72 -5.93
CA PHE A 83 -0.76 13.57 -5.14
C PHE A 83 -0.25 13.96 -3.74
N PRO A 84 -1.16 14.11 -2.77
CA PRO A 84 -0.80 14.44 -1.39
C PRO A 84 -0.25 13.23 -0.63
N SER A 85 0.59 13.49 0.38
CA SER A 85 1.17 12.47 1.28
C SER A 85 0.13 11.49 1.85
N ARG A 86 -1.03 12.01 2.27
CA ARG A 86 -2.14 11.18 2.76
C ARG A 86 -2.58 10.13 1.73
N GLY A 87 -2.67 10.52 0.47
CA GLY A 87 -3.02 9.58 -0.59
C GLY A 87 -1.93 8.55 -0.86
N ALA A 88 -0.66 8.91 -0.68
CA ALA A 88 0.44 7.95 -0.79
C ALA A 88 0.39 6.89 0.31
N LEU A 89 0.11 7.29 1.56
CA LEU A 89 -0.07 6.38 2.69
C LEU A 89 -1.29 5.46 2.52
N GLU A 90 -2.45 6.00 2.14
CA GLU A 90 -3.65 5.20 1.91
C GLU A 90 -3.41 4.08 0.88
N GLU A 91 -2.76 4.40 -0.23
CA GLU A 91 -2.39 3.39 -1.23
C GLU A 91 -1.33 2.42 -0.72
N ALA A 92 -0.34 2.87 0.07
CA ALA A 92 0.65 1.98 0.67
C ALA A 92 -0.03 0.96 1.60
N LEU A 93 -0.95 1.39 2.46
CA LEU A 93 -1.72 0.52 3.33
C LEU A 93 -2.51 -0.53 2.52
N CYS A 94 -3.06 -0.15 1.36
CA CYS A 94 -3.76 -1.07 0.45
C CYS A 94 -2.93 -2.30 0.07
N TYR A 95 -1.60 -2.18 0.04
CA TYR A 95 -0.67 -3.27 -0.33
C TYR A 95 0.14 -3.79 0.87
N GLY A 96 -0.21 -3.40 2.09
CA GLY A 96 0.50 -3.83 3.31
C GLY A 96 1.85 -3.13 3.52
N TRP A 97 2.00 -1.93 2.97
CA TRP A 97 3.17 -1.07 3.10
C TRP A 97 2.89 0.11 4.06
N ILE A 98 3.95 0.72 4.58
CA ILE A 98 3.85 1.93 5.41
C ILE A 98 5.01 2.90 5.14
N ASP A 99 4.79 4.18 5.43
CA ASP A 99 5.83 5.19 5.53
C ASP A 99 6.73 4.96 6.75
N GLY A 100 8.02 5.23 6.57
CA GLY A 100 9.02 5.21 7.63
C GLY A 100 9.46 6.63 7.95
N TRP A 101 10.74 6.90 7.72
CA TRP A 101 11.27 8.25 7.85
C TRP A 101 10.93 9.10 6.62
N PHE A 102 10.91 10.42 6.83
CA PHE A 102 10.92 11.42 5.79
C PHE A 102 12.09 12.37 6.02
N LYS A 103 12.63 12.95 4.95
CA LYS A 103 13.65 14.00 5.02
C LYS A 103 13.39 15.08 3.98
N PRO A 104 13.77 16.35 4.24
CA PRO A 104 13.63 17.40 3.23
C PRO A 104 14.49 17.01 2.02
N LEU A 105 13.90 17.06 0.83
CA LEU A 105 14.67 16.94 -0.40
C LEU A 105 15.16 18.32 -0.86
N ASP A 106 14.32 19.34 -0.71
CA ASP A 106 14.58 20.75 -0.98
C ASP A 106 13.51 21.63 -0.29
N ASN A 107 13.38 22.89 -0.69
CA ASN A 107 12.42 23.84 -0.15
C ASN A 107 10.96 23.40 -0.29
N ASP A 108 10.64 22.67 -1.37
CA ASP A 108 9.26 22.37 -1.77
C ASP A 108 8.90 20.90 -1.67
N ARG A 109 9.87 20.01 -1.45
CA ARG A 109 9.67 18.56 -1.50
C ARG A 109 10.21 17.81 -0.27
N TRP A 110 9.48 16.78 0.12
CA TRP A 110 9.88 15.71 1.02
C TRP A 110 10.30 14.48 0.21
N LEU A 111 11.29 13.75 0.72
CA LEU A 111 11.53 12.37 0.34
C LEU A 111 11.06 11.47 1.48
N ILE A 112 10.08 10.61 1.21
CA ILE A 112 9.48 9.70 2.18
C ILE A 112 9.85 8.26 1.81
N ARG A 113 10.37 7.50 2.77
CA ARG A 113 10.63 6.08 2.56
C ARG A 113 9.38 5.26 2.88
N TYR A 114 9.00 4.37 1.99
CA TYR A 114 7.96 3.37 2.20
C TYR A 114 8.56 1.96 2.22
N THR A 115 8.04 1.10 3.08
CA THR A 115 8.51 -0.29 3.23
C THR A 115 7.34 -1.25 3.47
N PRO A 116 7.47 -2.55 3.12
CA PRO A 116 6.53 -3.57 3.55
C PRO A 116 6.43 -3.63 5.08
N ARG A 117 5.21 -3.65 5.62
CA ARG A 117 5.01 -3.81 7.07
C ARG A 117 5.48 -5.19 7.53
N ARG A 118 6.21 -5.26 8.64
CA ARG A 118 6.55 -6.55 9.27
C ARG A 118 5.27 -7.18 9.84
N LYS A 119 5.14 -8.51 9.80
CA LYS A 119 3.94 -9.23 10.25
C LYS A 119 3.49 -8.88 11.69
N ARG A 120 4.44 -8.52 12.57
CA ARG A 120 4.19 -8.18 13.97
C ARG A 120 4.44 -6.70 14.30
N SER A 121 4.49 -5.82 13.30
CA SER A 121 4.69 -4.39 13.55
C SER A 121 3.42 -3.77 14.13
N ASN A 122 3.58 -2.86 15.09
CA ASN A 122 2.47 -2.11 15.68
C ASN A 122 1.73 -1.28 14.62
N TRP A 123 0.43 -1.11 14.84
CA TRP A 123 -0.43 -0.23 14.06
C TRP A 123 -0.86 0.95 14.93
N SER A 124 -0.72 2.17 14.42
CA SER A 124 -1.23 3.35 15.11
C SER A 124 -2.77 3.40 14.99
N LYS A 125 -3.42 4.05 15.95
CA LYS A 125 -4.87 4.33 15.91
C LYS A 125 -5.30 4.93 14.57
N TYR A 126 -4.52 5.88 14.04
CA TYR A 126 -4.77 6.53 12.76
C TYR A 126 -4.72 5.56 11.58
N ASN A 127 -3.71 4.68 11.52
CA ASN A 127 -3.58 3.72 10.43
C ASN A 127 -4.67 2.64 10.48
N ILE A 128 -5.11 2.25 11.68
CA ILE A 128 -6.25 1.34 11.85
C ILE A 128 -7.53 1.97 11.32
N ALA A 129 -7.84 3.20 11.75
CA ALA A 129 -9.01 3.93 11.28
C ALA A 129 -8.99 4.14 9.76
N THR A 130 -7.82 4.46 9.21
CA THR A 130 -7.61 4.58 7.76
C THR A 130 -7.84 3.23 7.06
N ALA A 131 -7.31 2.13 7.60
CA ALA A 131 -7.50 0.79 7.03
C ALA A 131 -8.98 0.37 7.02
N TRP A 132 -9.73 0.65 8.10
CA TRP A 132 -11.18 0.39 8.14
C TRP A 132 -11.96 1.15 7.07
N ASN A 133 -11.65 2.44 6.87
CA ASN A 133 -12.25 3.20 5.76
C ASN A 133 -11.89 2.59 4.40
N LEU A 134 -10.62 2.22 4.18
CA LEU A 134 -10.18 1.59 2.92
C LEU A 134 -10.83 0.23 2.67
N LEU A 135 -11.11 -0.53 3.72
CA LEU A 135 -11.85 -1.79 3.66
C LEU A 135 -13.32 -1.54 3.31
N ASN A 136 -13.98 -0.57 3.94
CA ASN A 136 -15.35 -0.17 3.61
C ASN A 136 -15.47 0.34 2.16
N GLU A 137 -14.43 1.00 1.65
CA GLU A 137 -14.33 1.48 0.27
C GLU A 137 -13.93 0.38 -0.74
N ASN A 138 -13.73 -0.88 -0.31
CA ASN A 138 -13.25 -1.99 -1.14
C ASN A 138 -11.91 -1.71 -1.87
N ARG A 139 -11.07 -0.85 -1.29
CA ARG A 139 -9.76 -0.47 -1.89
C ARG A 139 -8.60 -1.35 -1.41
N MET A 140 -8.77 -2.00 -0.26
CA MET A 140 -7.77 -2.86 0.36
C MET A 140 -7.54 -4.12 -0.47
N THR A 141 -6.27 -4.48 -0.72
CA THR A 141 -5.93 -5.71 -1.47
C THR A 141 -5.71 -6.89 -0.52
N PRO A 142 -5.71 -8.15 -0.99
CA PRO A 142 -5.37 -9.30 -0.15
C PRO A 142 -4.03 -9.15 0.58
N ALA A 143 -3.03 -8.54 -0.07
CA ALA A 143 -1.73 -8.27 0.53
C ALA A 143 -1.81 -7.28 1.71
N GLY A 144 -2.69 -6.27 1.62
CA GLY A 144 -2.95 -5.33 2.70
C GLY A 144 -3.73 -5.94 3.85
N VAL A 145 -4.80 -6.70 3.55
CA VAL A 145 -5.59 -7.43 4.55
C VAL A 145 -4.71 -8.38 5.35
N ALA A 146 -3.81 -9.11 4.69
CA ALA A 146 -2.89 -10.06 5.32
C ALA A 146 -1.89 -9.41 6.31
N ARG A 147 -1.78 -8.08 6.36
CA ARG A 147 -0.92 -7.36 7.32
C ARG A 147 -1.69 -6.76 8.49
N LEU A 148 -3.02 -6.82 8.48
CA LEU A 148 -3.83 -6.34 9.61
C LEU A 148 -3.71 -7.30 10.79
N PRO A 149 -3.64 -6.78 12.03
CA PRO A 149 -3.82 -7.59 13.22
C PRO A 149 -5.19 -8.27 13.21
N LYS A 150 -5.26 -9.47 13.81
CA LYS A 150 -6.48 -10.28 13.86
C LYS A 150 -7.64 -9.54 14.55
N ASP A 151 -7.38 -8.94 15.71
CA ASP A 151 -8.37 -8.18 16.48
C ASP A 151 -8.88 -6.93 15.73
N VAL A 152 -8.00 -6.26 14.99
CA VAL A 152 -8.37 -5.15 14.11
C VAL A 152 -9.33 -5.60 13.00
N LEU A 153 -9.08 -6.77 12.41
CA LEU A 153 -9.94 -7.32 11.36
C LEU A 153 -11.29 -7.79 11.92
N GLU A 154 -11.30 -8.46 13.07
CA GLU A 154 -12.53 -8.94 13.73
C GLU A 154 -13.47 -7.77 14.11
N VAL A 155 -12.92 -6.66 14.63
CA VAL A 155 -13.72 -5.46 14.92
C VAL A 155 -14.32 -4.88 13.64
N TRP A 156 -13.56 -4.86 12.54
CA TRP A 156 -14.08 -4.40 11.26
C TRP A 156 -15.17 -5.32 10.72
N GLU A 157 -14.98 -6.64 10.79
CA GLU A 157 -15.95 -7.69 10.43
C GLU A 157 -17.28 -7.51 11.15
N LYS A 158 -17.21 -7.24 12.45
CA LYS A 158 -18.41 -7.11 13.27
C LYS A 158 -19.13 -5.77 13.11
N TYR A 159 -18.40 -4.67 12.98
CA TYR A 159 -18.99 -3.33 13.14
C TYR A 159 -18.91 -2.43 11.91
N ARG A 160 -18.05 -2.75 10.92
CA ARG A 160 -17.80 -1.92 9.73
C ARG A 160 -17.65 -0.41 10.04
N PRO A 161 -16.82 -0.04 11.01
CA PRO A 161 -16.79 1.34 11.52
C PRO A 161 -16.35 2.33 10.45
N HIS A 162 -17.05 3.46 10.33
CA HIS A 162 -16.69 4.55 9.43
C HIS A 162 -16.01 5.66 10.22
N ALA A 163 -14.69 5.78 10.07
CA ALA A 163 -13.91 6.78 10.78
C ALA A 163 -14.05 8.16 10.12
N THR A 164 -14.53 9.13 10.89
CA THR A 164 -14.61 10.54 10.53
C THR A 164 -13.43 11.27 11.21
N VAL A 165 -12.28 11.31 10.53
CA VAL A 165 -11.12 12.04 11.06
C VAL A 165 -11.20 13.50 10.63
N ILE A 166 -11.49 14.39 11.59
CA ILE A 166 -10.73 15.59 12.01
C ILE A 166 -11.70 16.41 12.89
N VAL A 167 -11.54 16.35 14.21
CA VAL A 167 -11.85 17.49 15.07
C VAL A 167 -10.54 17.88 15.71
N ARG A 168 -10.15 19.16 15.59
CA ARG A 168 -9.18 19.74 16.51
C ARG A 168 -9.86 19.76 17.87
N VAL A 169 -9.47 18.85 18.75
CA VAL A 169 -9.79 18.98 20.17
C VAL A 169 -8.64 19.70 20.85
N THR A 170 -8.94 20.34 21.98
CA THR A 170 -8.04 21.21 22.76
C THR A 170 -6.71 20.53 23.16
N GLN A 171 -6.62 19.19 23.05
CA GLN A 171 -5.44 18.36 23.31
C GLN A 171 -4.98 17.51 22.09
N GLY A 172 -5.25 17.94 20.85
CA GLY A 172 -4.64 17.34 19.64
C GLY A 172 -5.61 16.81 18.58
N ARG A 173 -5.18 15.76 17.85
CA ARG A 173 -5.95 15.11 16.78
C ARG A 173 -6.63 13.84 17.33
N GLY A 174 -7.96 13.86 17.42
CA GLY A 174 -8.77 12.68 17.76
C GLY A 174 -9.29 11.94 16.53
N ILE A 175 -9.60 10.64 16.68
CA ILE A 175 -10.33 9.85 15.69
C ILE A 175 -11.74 9.69 16.22
N MET A 176 -12.73 10.16 15.46
CA MET A 176 -14.13 9.90 15.73
C MET A 176 -14.68 8.92 14.71
N PHE A 177 -15.80 8.31 15.06
CA PHE A 177 -16.56 7.43 14.18
C PHE A 177 -17.94 8.06 13.96
N ALA A 178 -18.50 7.82 12.77
CA ALA A 178 -19.75 8.45 12.35
C ALA A 178 -20.92 8.19 13.33
N ASP A 179 -20.89 7.08 14.06
CA ASP A 179 -21.91 6.69 15.03
C ASP A 179 -21.57 7.06 16.49
N GLY A 180 -20.49 7.83 16.70
CA GLY A 180 -20.04 8.29 18.02
C GLY A 180 -19.39 7.21 18.90
N LYS A 181 -19.29 5.95 18.45
CA LYS A 181 -18.68 4.88 19.24
C LYS A 181 -17.15 4.93 19.18
N ASN A 182 -16.49 4.48 20.24
CA ASN A 182 -15.02 4.35 20.27
C ASN A 182 -14.58 2.91 19.99
N TYR A 183 -14.55 2.51 18.72
CA TYR A 183 -14.15 1.15 18.35
C TYR A 183 -12.67 0.84 18.64
N LEU A 184 -11.83 1.86 18.76
CA LEU A 184 -10.40 1.70 19.03
C LEU A 184 -10.12 1.25 20.47
N SER A 185 -11.07 1.37 21.40
CA SER A 185 -10.92 0.83 22.76
C SER A 185 -11.12 -0.69 22.84
N ILE A 186 -11.70 -1.30 21.80
CA ILE A 186 -11.95 -2.75 21.73
C ILE A 186 -10.68 -3.52 21.34
N ILE A 187 -9.80 -2.87 20.56
CA ILE A 187 -8.55 -3.46 20.06
C ILE A 187 -7.51 -3.47 21.18
N LYS A 188 -6.81 -4.59 21.34
CA LYS A 188 -5.65 -4.65 22.25
C LYS A 188 -4.47 -3.97 21.55
N MET A 189 -4.36 -2.66 21.75
CA MET A 189 -3.23 -1.92 21.21
C MET A 189 -1.95 -2.37 21.91
N PRO A 190 -0.93 -2.88 21.19
CA PRO A 190 0.39 -3.04 21.79
C PRO A 190 0.88 -1.66 22.22
N ALA A 191 1.55 -1.58 23.38
CA ALA A 191 2.24 -0.36 23.77
C ALA A 191 3.10 0.10 22.60
N LEU A 192 2.94 1.35 22.17
CA LEU A 192 3.84 1.94 21.18
C LEU A 192 5.24 1.78 21.77
N ALA A 193 6.14 1.11 21.03
CA ALA A 193 7.53 1.07 21.43
C ALA A 193 8.00 2.54 21.57
N PRO A 194 8.71 2.87 22.67
CA PRO A 194 9.14 4.24 22.94
C PRO A 194 9.97 4.83 21.80
#